data_AF-A0A534S593-F1
#
_entry.id   AF-A0A534S593-F1
#
_cell.length_a   1.000
_cell.length_b   1.000
_cell.length_c   1.000
_cell.angle_alpha   90.00
_cell.angle_beta   90.00
_cell.angle_gamma   90.00
#
_symmetry.space_group_name_H-M   'P 1'
#
loop_
_entity.id
_entity.type
_entity.pdbx_description
1 polymer ?
#
loop_
_entity_poly.entity_id
_entity_poly.type
_entity_poly.pdbx_seq_one_letter_code
_entity_poly.pdbx_strand_id
1 'polypeptide(L)'
;MRTVGRLFCAHAVPDDKMATNMQTIIKPIIEPPLSCAVVAAIRRNCQADGIGATHFAVFVLSATENKSDSASRYPNTHANERKNTMPLHVKSADVPERKGVRTGAEGQGSMVSVKGYGNECSLMIAARAPGYHTTPHIHESEQLNYIQEGEIWFFVEEQGFHCKKGDFQRIPGNKVHWAWNRSDRDAVVIEAHAPGLVGLKAANGAVALFDASETPQIRKPGINEFVSFDAAAVESKYFKS
;
A
#
# COMPACT_ATOMS: atom_id res chain seq x y z
N MET A 1 -35.33 -10.26 -28.59
CA MET A 1 -34.56 -11.05 -27.61
C MET A 1 -34.52 -10.27 -26.30
N ARG A 2 -35.29 -10.70 -25.29
CA ARG A 2 -35.27 -10.14 -23.94
C ARG A 2 -34.76 -11.24 -23.01
N THR A 3 -33.64 -10.98 -22.34
CA THR A 3 -33.04 -11.90 -21.38
C THR A 3 -33.76 -11.73 -20.05
N VAL A 4 -34.41 -12.80 -19.57
CA VAL A 4 -35.08 -12.86 -18.28
C VAL A 4 -34.09 -13.46 -17.28
N GLY A 5 -33.60 -12.66 -16.33
CA GLY A 5 -32.77 -13.14 -15.23
C GLY A 5 -33.63 -13.78 -14.14
N ARG A 6 -33.41 -15.07 -13.86
CA ARG A 6 -34.03 -15.79 -12.74
C ARG A 6 -33.29 -15.45 -11.44
N LEU A 7 -34.05 -15.01 -10.44
CA LEU A 7 -33.64 -14.87 -9.05
C LEU A 7 -33.70 -16.25 -8.38
N PHE A 8 -32.59 -16.75 -7.83
CA PHE A 8 -32.58 -17.93 -6.96
C PHE A 8 -32.71 -17.47 -5.51
N CYS A 9 -33.82 -17.80 -4.86
CA CYS A 9 -33.97 -17.72 -3.40
C CYS A 9 -33.46 -19.02 -2.77
N ALA A 10 -32.36 -18.95 -2.03
CA ALA A 10 -31.95 -20.04 -1.15
C ALA A 10 -32.77 -19.97 0.16
N HIS A 11 -33.53 -21.02 0.43
CA HIS A 11 -34.17 -21.25 1.73
C HIS A 11 -33.14 -21.86 2.68
N ALA A 12 -32.91 -21.22 3.83
CA ALA A 12 -32.24 -21.83 4.96
C ALA A 12 -33.31 -22.27 5.98
N VAL A 13 -33.29 -23.55 6.33
CA VAL A 13 -34.08 -24.13 7.42
C VAL A 13 -33.35 -23.86 8.74
N PRO A 14 -34.03 -23.49 9.84
CA PRO A 14 -33.40 -23.29 11.13
C PRO A 14 -33.30 -24.62 11.90
N ASP A 15 -32.16 -24.84 12.55
CA ASP A 15 -32.01 -25.88 13.56
C ASP A 15 -31.80 -25.25 14.94
N ASP A 16 -32.65 -25.67 15.87
CA ASP A 16 -32.70 -25.26 17.26
C ASP A 16 -31.52 -25.83 18.06
N LYS A 17 -31.02 -25.03 19.01
CA LYS A 17 -30.66 -25.36 20.41
C LYS A 17 -29.40 -24.62 20.87
N MET A 18 -29.59 -23.64 21.75
CA MET A 18 -29.09 -23.68 23.15
C MET A 18 -29.26 -22.31 23.82
N ALA A 19 -29.87 -22.35 25.01
CA ALA A 19 -29.97 -21.29 26.00
C ALA A 19 -28.56 -20.81 26.44
N THR A 20 -28.30 -19.65 27.05
CA THR A 20 -29.00 -18.94 28.13
C THR A 20 -28.25 -17.61 28.36
N ASN A 21 -28.91 -16.64 28.99
CA ASN A 21 -28.36 -15.48 29.73
C ASN A 21 -27.67 -14.34 28.95
N MET A 22 -28.41 -13.26 28.73
CA MET A 22 -27.81 -11.91 28.75
C MET A 22 -28.75 -10.93 29.46
N GLN A 23 -28.26 -10.39 30.58
CA GLN A 23 -28.93 -9.39 31.40
C GLN A 23 -29.02 -8.05 30.65
N THR A 24 -30.23 -7.50 30.60
CA THR A 24 -30.51 -6.14 30.12
C THR A 24 -30.07 -5.13 31.17
N ILE A 25 -29.03 -4.34 30.88
CA ILE A 25 -28.70 -3.12 31.66
C ILE A 25 -29.12 -1.92 30.81
N ILE A 26 -30.27 -1.34 31.17
CA ILE A 26 -30.70 -0.03 30.67
C ILE A 26 -30.00 1.02 31.54
N LYS A 27 -29.14 1.86 30.94
CA LYS A 27 -28.69 3.11 31.55
C LYS A 27 -29.39 4.30 30.86
N PRO A 28 -29.86 5.31 31.60
CA PRO A 28 -30.43 6.50 31.01
C PRO A 28 -29.32 7.40 30.46
N ILE A 29 -29.51 7.90 29.25
CA ILE A 29 -28.67 8.96 28.68
C ILE A 29 -29.29 10.30 29.06
N ILE A 30 -28.48 11.15 29.67
CA ILE A 30 -28.79 12.53 30.04
C ILE A 30 -28.56 13.41 28.80
N GLU A 31 -29.59 14.12 28.32
CA GLU A 31 -29.48 15.15 27.28
C GLU A 31 -29.04 16.51 27.87
N PRO A 32 -28.23 17.30 27.14
CA PRO A 32 -28.20 18.74 27.28
C PRO A 32 -28.81 19.47 26.05
N PRO A 33 -29.12 20.77 26.16
CA PRO A 33 -30.25 21.38 25.46
C PRO A 33 -29.96 21.87 24.03
N LEU A 34 -31.05 21.94 23.27
CA LEU A 34 -31.21 22.44 21.91
C LEU A 34 -30.75 23.90 21.71
N SER A 35 -30.15 24.20 20.56
CA SER A 35 -30.42 25.47 19.86
C SER A 35 -30.24 25.36 18.33
N CYS A 36 -31.13 26.06 17.61
CA CYS A 36 -31.11 26.42 16.19
C CYS A 36 -31.40 25.32 15.14
N ALA A 37 -32.68 25.21 14.77
CA ALA A 37 -33.13 24.57 13.53
C ALA A 37 -33.26 25.62 12.40
N VAL A 38 -32.65 25.34 11.24
CA VAL A 38 -32.96 26.02 9.97
C VAL A 38 -33.71 25.03 9.09
N VAL A 39 -34.93 25.37 8.68
CA VAL A 39 -35.79 24.56 7.82
C VAL A 39 -35.61 24.99 6.37
N ALA A 40 -35.21 24.06 5.49
CA ALA A 40 -35.30 24.25 4.04
C ALA A 40 -36.18 23.14 3.44
N ALA A 41 -37.26 23.54 2.76
CA ALA A 41 -38.18 22.62 2.09
C ALA A 41 -37.85 22.56 0.59
N ILE A 42 -37.52 21.37 0.06
CA ILE A 42 -37.42 21.12 -1.38
C ILE A 42 -38.59 20.24 -1.81
N ARG A 43 -39.38 20.77 -2.75
CA ARG A 43 -40.56 20.15 -3.37
C ARG A 43 -40.13 19.36 -4.60
N ARG A 44 -40.52 18.09 -4.74
CA ARG A 44 -40.70 17.44 -6.05
C ARG A 44 -41.96 16.58 -6.08
N ASN A 45 -42.74 16.84 -7.11
CA ASN A 45 -43.97 16.17 -7.51
C ASN A 45 -43.64 14.80 -8.11
N CYS A 46 -44.34 13.75 -7.68
CA CYS A 46 -44.76 12.63 -8.51
C CYS A 46 -46.01 12.01 -7.86
N GLN A 47 -47.17 12.17 -8.52
CA GLN A 47 -48.37 11.39 -8.27
C GLN A 47 -48.30 10.11 -9.10
N ALA A 48 -48.42 8.94 -8.46
CA ALA A 48 -49.21 7.82 -8.95
C ALA A 48 -49.33 6.77 -7.83
N ASP A 49 -50.56 6.31 -7.65
CA ASP A 49 -50.97 5.11 -6.93
C ASP A 49 -51.02 5.19 -5.39
N GLY A 50 -52.22 5.50 -4.92
CA GLY A 50 -52.55 5.63 -3.51
C GLY A 50 -52.42 4.33 -2.74
N ILE A 51 -51.79 4.43 -1.58
CA ILE A 51 -52.09 3.75 -0.32
C ILE A 51 -51.60 4.71 0.77
N GLY A 52 -52.45 4.92 1.78
CA GLY A 52 -52.18 5.86 2.86
C GLY A 52 -51.06 5.40 3.80
N ALA A 53 -50.27 6.37 4.25
CA ALA A 53 -49.78 6.51 5.63
C ALA A 53 -48.73 7.63 5.63
N THR A 54 -49.09 8.76 6.25
CA THR A 54 -48.17 9.81 6.67
C THR A 54 -47.07 9.23 7.55
N HIS A 55 -45.84 9.17 7.05
CA HIS A 55 -44.63 9.11 7.86
C HIS A 55 -43.71 10.23 7.38
N PHE A 56 -43.60 11.29 8.19
CA PHE A 56 -42.58 12.32 8.02
C PHE A 56 -41.27 11.77 8.58
N ALA A 57 -40.31 11.47 7.72
CA ALA A 57 -38.92 11.24 8.13
C ALA A 57 -38.19 12.59 8.08
N VAL A 58 -37.89 13.15 9.25
CA VAL A 58 -36.98 14.30 9.37
C VAL A 58 -35.56 13.75 9.37
N PHE A 59 -34.81 13.98 8.30
CA PHE A 59 -33.36 13.77 8.30
C PHE A 59 -32.69 15.04 8.85
N VAL A 60 -32.13 14.94 10.06
CA VAL A 60 -31.24 15.96 10.61
C VAL A 60 -29.82 15.68 10.08
N LEU A 61 -29.38 16.43 9.09
CA LEU A 61 -27.98 16.48 8.69
C LEU A 61 -27.23 17.36 9.69
N SER A 62 -26.62 16.72 10.69
CA SER A 62 -25.61 17.36 11.55
C SER A 62 -24.31 17.46 10.76
N ALA A 63 -23.96 18.66 10.28
CA ALA A 63 -22.63 18.97 9.81
C ALA A 63 -21.77 19.33 11.02
N THR A 64 -20.98 18.38 11.51
CA THR A 64 -19.92 18.68 12.47
C THR A 64 -18.70 19.20 11.72
N GLU A 65 -18.46 20.51 11.79
CA GLU A 65 -17.16 21.11 11.47
C GLU A 65 -16.12 20.59 12.49
N ASN A 66 -15.29 19.64 12.07
CA ASN A 66 -14.06 19.32 12.79
C ASN A 66 -13.02 20.38 12.50
N LYS A 67 -12.93 21.40 13.37
CA LYS A 67 -11.70 22.17 13.56
C LYS A 67 -10.71 21.28 14.31
N SER A 68 -9.77 20.67 13.58
CA SER A 68 -8.54 20.16 14.17
C SER A 68 -7.41 21.15 13.92
N ASP A 69 -7.20 22.04 14.90
CA ASP A 69 -5.89 22.60 15.16
C ASP A 69 -4.96 21.47 15.60
N SER A 70 -4.07 21.02 14.70
CA SER A 70 -2.77 20.53 15.13
C SER A 70 -1.72 20.89 14.08
N ALA A 71 -0.81 21.76 14.51
CA ALA A 71 0.27 22.28 13.73
C ALA A 71 1.15 21.17 13.16
N SER A 72 1.13 21.06 11.82
CA SER A 72 2.12 20.35 11.03
C SER A 72 3.51 20.90 11.33
N ARG A 73 4.31 20.16 12.11
CA ARG A 73 5.75 20.39 12.29
C ARG A 73 6.49 19.90 11.05
N TYR A 74 6.52 20.71 10.00
CA TYR A 74 7.61 20.70 9.03
C TYR A 74 8.26 22.08 9.05
N PRO A 75 9.59 22.19 9.28
CA PRO A 75 10.24 23.50 9.35
C PRO A 75 10.19 24.16 7.98
N ASN A 76 9.51 25.32 7.95
CA ASN A 76 9.47 26.22 6.82
C ASN A 76 10.68 27.16 6.91
N THR A 77 11.64 27.04 6.00
CA THR A 77 12.72 28.02 5.80
C THR A 77 12.51 28.70 4.46
N HIS A 78 12.20 30.00 4.52
CA HIS A 78 12.03 30.84 3.33
C HIS A 78 13.38 31.21 2.69
N ALA A 79 13.30 31.35 1.35
CA ALA A 79 14.16 32.14 0.46
C ALA A 79 15.47 31.50 -0.03
N ASN A 80 15.36 30.76 -1.12
CA ASN A 80 15.99 31.21 -2.36
C ASN A 80 15.15 30.75 -3.56
N GLU A 81 14.68 31.70 -4.37
CA GLU A 81 13.95 31.44 -5.60
C GLU A 81 14.83 30.65 -6.58
N ARG A 82 14.68 29.33 -6.58
CA ARG A 82 14.80 28.57 -7.81
C ARG A 82 13.40 28.11 -8.16
N LYS A 83 12.85 28.70 -9.21
CA LYS A 83 11.71 28.14 -9.93
C LYS A 83 12.18 26.83 -10.59
N ASN A 84 12.48 25.81 -9.78
CA ASN A 84 12.96 24.51 -10.24
C ASN A 84 11.73 23.63 -10.48
N THR A 85 10.89 24.10 -11.39
CA THR A 85 9.89 23.29 -12.07
C THR A 85 10.63 22.20 -12.83
N MET A 86 10.56 20.95 -12.37
CA MET A 86 10.21 19.78 -13.18
C MET A 86 10.19 18.51 -12.31
N PRO A 87 9.34 18.42 -11.28
CA PRO A 87 9.24 17.18 -10.50
C PRO A 87 8.76 15.98 -11.33
N LEU A 88 8.10 16.16 -12.49
CA LEU A 88 7.80 15.05 -13.40
C LEU A 88 9.04 14.40 -14.06
N HIS A 89 10.23 14.99 -13.90
CA HIS A 89 11.47 14.48 -14.46
C HIS A 89 12.66 14.79 -13.54
N VAL A 90 13.43 13.75 -13.21
CA VAL A 90 14.73 13.89 -12.53
C VAL A 90 15.77 13.12 -13.32
N LYS A 91 16.97 13.67 -13.48
CA LYS A 91 18.08 12.90 -14.05
C LYS A 91 18.53 11.88 -13.02
N SER A 92 18.92 10.69 -13.46
CA SER A 92 19.39 9.65 -12.52
C SER A 92 20.55 10.11 -11.63
N ALA A 93 21.44 10.96 -12.14
CA ALA A 93 22.57 11.52 -11.38
C ALA A 93 22.16 12.49 -10.26
N ASP A 94 20.93 13.03 -10.33
CA ASP A 94 20.37 13.95 -9.34
C ASP A 94 19.49 13.22 -8.31
N VAL A 95 19.26 11.90 -8.48
CA VAL A 95 18.55 11.07 -7.51
C VAL A 95 19.52 10.63 -6.42
N PRO A 96 19.24 10.89 -5.13
CA PRO A 96 20.14 10.48 -4.04
C PRO A 96 20.37 8.96 -4.02
N GLU A 97 21.64 8.56 -4.04
CA GLU A 97 22.01 7.17 -3.81
C GLU A 97 21.75 6.79 -2.34
N ARG A 98 20.96 5.75 -2.13
CA ARG A 98 20.84 5.08 -0.85
C ARG A 98 21.84 3.93 -0.79
N LYS A 99 22.88 4.10 0.02
CA LYS A 99 23.85 3.04 0.35
C LYS A 99 23.38 2.31 1.60
N GLY A 100 23.00 1.05 1.45
CA GLY A 100 22.59 0.18 2.55
C GLY A 100 23.57 -0.95 2.74
N VAL A 101 24.20 -1.02 3.90
CA VAL A 101 24.86 -2.25 4.37
C VAL A 101 23.85 -2.98 5.24
N ARG A 102 23.62 -4.25 4.95
CA ARG A 102 22.73 -5.13 5.70
C ARG A 102 23.58 -6.01 6.62
N THR A 103 23.21 -6.01 7.89
CA THR A 103 23.76 -6.91 8.90
C THR A 103 22.62 -7.39 9.81
N GLY A 104 22.68 -8.67 10.21
CA GLY A 104 21.71 -9.24 11.15
C GLY A 104 20.30 -9.33 10.57
N ALA A 105 19.33 -8.70 11.25
CA ALA A 105 17.90 -8.92 11.02
C ALA A 105 17.39 -8.47 9.63
N GLU A 106 18.07 -7.56 8.94
CA GLU A 106 17.67 -7.11 7.59
C GLU A 106 18.39 -7.86 6.45
N GLY A 107 19.37 -8.71 6.78
CA GLY A 107 20.16 -9.50 5.83
C GLY A 107 21.67 -9.30 5.96
N GLN A 108 22.39 -9.64 4.90
CA GLN A 108 23.84 -9.55 4.77
C GLN A 108 24.24 -8.86 3.46
N GLY A 109 25.41 -8.20 3.46
CA GLY A 109 26.01 -7.61 2.27
C GLY A 109 25.57 -6.17 2.02
N SER A 110 25.84 -5.64 0.83
CA SER A 110 25.61 -4.23 0.51
C SER A 110 24.78 -4.04 -0.75
N MET A 111 24.02 -2.94 -0.76
CA MET A 111 23.23 -2.50 -1.89
C MET A 111 23.33 -0.99 -2.03
N VAL A 112 23.39 -0.52 -3.27
CA VAL A 112 23.19 0.89 -3.62
C VAL A 112 21.94 0.99 -4.46
N SER A 113 21.05 1.93 -4.13
CA SER A 113 19.85 2.13 -4.94
C SER A 113 19.49 3.60 -5.14
N VAL A 114 18.82 3.86 -6.26
CA VAL A 114 18.15 5.13 -6.58
C VAL A 114 16.67 4.83 -6.85
N LYS A 115 15.78 5.72 -6.41
CA LYS A 115 14.33 5.48 -6.48
C LYS A 115 13.56 6.74 -6.88
N GLY A 116 12.62 6.58 -7.79
CA GLY A 116 11.59 7.57 -8.11
C GLY A 116 10.19 6.99 -7.85
N TYR A 117 9.19 7.83 -7.60
CA TYR A 117 7.81 7.35 -7.40
C TYR A 117 6.75 8.38 -7.82
N GLY A 118 5.57 7.87 -8.16
CA GLY A 118 4.34 8.64 -8.38
C GLY A 118 3.22 8.15 -7.47
N ASN A 119 1.96 8.38 -7.86
CA ASN A 119 0.79 8.05 -7.03
C ASN A 119 0.57 6.54 -6.87
N GLU A 120 0.78 5.77 -7.94
CA GLU A 120 0.43 4.34 -7.99
C GLU A 120 1.66 3.41 -7.98
N CYS A 121 2.85 3.93 -8.31
CA CYS A 121 4.02 3.11 -8.58
C CYS A 121 5.31 3.76 -8.08
N SER A 122 6.26 2.94 -7.66
CA SER A 122 7.67 3.34 -7.51
C SER A 122 8.56 2.53 -8.42
N LEU A 123 9.64 3.15 -8.91
CA LEU A 123 10.68 2.51 -9.69
C LEU A 123 12.01 2.67 -8.96
N MET A 124 12.75 1.56 -8.81
CA MET A 124 14.07 1.53 -8.18
C MET A 124 15.07 0.87 -9.11
N ILE A 125 16.29 1.39 -9.15
CA ILE A 125 17.45 0.69 -9.70
C ILE A 125 18.34 0.32 -8.52
N ALA A 126 18.62 -0.96 -8.33
CA ALA A 126 19.37 -1.48 -7.19
C ALA A 126 20.57 -2.31 -7.68
N ALA A 127 21.77 -1.85 -7.33
CA ALA A 127 23.01 -2.62 -7.47
C ALA A 127 23.28 -3.36 -6.16
N ARG A 128 23.43 -4.69 -6.24
CA ARG A 128 23.63 -5.60 -5.11
C ARG A 128 24.98 -6.27 -5.24
N ALA A 129 25.85 -6.03 -4.26
CA ALA A 129 27.21 -6.57 -4.26
C ALA A 129 27.22 -8.10 -4.09
N PRO A 130 28.35 -8.77 -4.41
CA PRO A 130 28.58 -10.17 -4.08
C PRO A 130 28.22 -10.49 -2.64
N GLY A 131 27.49 -11.60 -2.44
CA GLY A 131 27.06 -12.05 -1.12
C GLY A 131 25.89 -11.26 -0.52
N TYR A 132 25.32 -10.28 -1.22
CA TYR A 132 24.08 -9.63 -0.78
C TYR A 132 22.96 -10.65 -0.60
N HIS A 133 22.34 -10.67 0.58
CA HIS A 133 21.24 -11.57 0.94
C HIS A 133 20.25 -10.79 1.81
N THR A 134 18.98 -10.68 1.41
CA THR A 134 17.95 -10.04 2.26
C THR A 134 17.28 -11.03 3.18
N THR A 135 16.97 -10.63 4.40
CA THR A 135 16.02 -11.38 5.23
C THR A 135 14.66 -11.49 4.53
N PRO A 136 13.95 -12.63 4.65
CA PRO A 136 12.58 -12.77 4.21
C PRO A 136 11.69 -11.61 4.66
N HIS A 137 10.94 -11.05 3.73
CA HIS A 137 10.03 -9.95 3.98
C HIS A 137 8.80 -10.03 3.10
N ILE A 138 7.83 -9.19 3.45
CA ILE A 138 6.55 -9.04 2.77
C ILE A 138 6.22 -7.56 2.64
N HIS A 139 5.48 -7.24 1.58
CA HIS A 139 4.85 -5.95 1.38
C HIS A 139 3.62 -6.12 0.48
N GLU A 140 2.65 -5.21 0.60
CA GLU A 140 1.43 -5.26 -0.21
C GLU A 140 1.67 -5.01 -1.70
N SER A 141 2.77 -4.32 -2.02
CA SER A 141 3.18 -4.03 -3.39
C SER A 141 3.46 -5.31 -4.16
N GLU A 142 2.82 -5.49 -5.31
CA GLU A 142 3.36 -6.35 -6.35
C GLU A 142 4.70 -5.77 -6.81
N GLN A 143 5.71 -6.63 -6.98
CA GLN A 143 7.02 -6.23 -7.46
C GLN A 143 7.36 -6.97 -8.77
N LEU A 144 7.75 -6.19 -9.77
CA LEU A 144 8.34 -6.69 -11.01
C LEU A 144 9.82 -6.34 -11.04
N ASN A 145 10.64 -7.34 -11.34
CA ASN A 145 12.09 -7.24 -11.43
C ASN A 145 12.51 -7.49 -12.87
N TYR A 146 13.39 -6.62 -13.39
CA TYR A 146 14.13 -6.84 -14.62
C TYR A 146 15.63 -6.84 -14.32
N ILE A 147 16.33 -7.90 -14.71
CA ILE A 147 17.76 -8.01 -14.46
C ILE A 147 18.51 -7.24 -15.54
N GLN A 148 19.03 -6.07 -15.18
CA GLN A 148 19.78 -5.22 -16.09
C GLN A 148 21.20 -5.76 -16.29
N GLU A 149 21.86 -6.21 -15.22
CA GLU A 149 23.21 -6.78 -15.23
C GLU A 149 23.39 -7.88 -14.18
N GLY A 150 24.31 -8.82 -14.44
CA GLY A 150 24.66 -9.89 -13.51
C GLY A 150 23.62 -11.01 -13.44
N GLU A 151 23.61 -11.70 -12.30
CA GLU A 151 22.65 -12.74 -11.96
C GLU A 151 22.29 -12.68 -10.47
N ILE A 152 21.06 -13.04 -10.13
CA ILE A 152 20.57 -13.01 -8.76
C ILE A 152 19.50 -14.08 -8.56
N TRP A 153 19.44 -14.64 -7.36
CA TRP A 153 18.35 -15.50 -6.95
C TRP A 153 17.24 -14.66 -6.31
N PHE A 154 16.01 -14.85 -6.76
CA PHE A 154 14.82 -14.45 -6.03
C PHE A 154 14.14 -15.69 -5.48
N PHE A 155 13.68 -15.61 -4.25
CA PHE A 155 12.87 -16.63 -3.63
C PHE A 155 11.49 -16.04 -3.31
N VAL A 156 10.45 -16.78 -3.67
CA VAL A 156 9.07 -16.43 -3.37
C VAL A 156 8.42 -17.66 -2.73
N GLU A 157 8.09 -17.53 -1.45
CA GLU A 157 7.64 -18.63 -0.60
C GLU A 157 8.61 -19.82 -0.69
N GLU A 158 8.19 -20.95 -1.24
CA GLU A 158 8.98 -22.19 -1.30
C GLU A 158 9.77 -22.38 -2.60
N GLN A 159 9.76 -21.39 -3.48
CA GLN A 159 10.33 -21.47 -4.83
C GLN A 159 11.49 -20.48 -5.00
N GLY A 160 12.60 -20.96 -5.55
CA GLY A 160 13.76 -20.18 -5.95
C GLY A 160 13.84 -20.03 -7.48
N PHE A 161 14.18 -18.83 -7.91
CA PHE A 161 14.29 -18.42 -9.31
C PHE A 161 15.68 -17.84 -9.54
N HIS A 162 16.48 -18.49 -10.39
CA HIS A 162 17.78 -17.95 -10.80
C HIS A 162 17.60 -17.05 -12.01
N CYS A 163 17.63 -15.74 -11.79
CA CYS A 163 17.41 -14.75 -12.83
C CYS A 163 18.74 -14.17 -13.30
N LYS A 164 18.89 -14.03 -14.61
CA LYS A 164 20.06 -13.49 -15.28
C LYS A 164 19.68 -12.27 -16.11
N LYS A 165 20.69 -11.51 -16.56
CA LYS A 165 20.49 -10.36 -17.44
C LYS A 165 19.47 -10.64 -18.55
N GLY A 166 18.45 -9.79 -18.64
CA GLY A 166 17.35 -9.90 -19.61
C GLY A 166 16.09 -10.59 -19.08
N ASP A 167 16.17 -11.27 -17.93
CA ASP A 167 15.01 -11.96 -17.35
C ASP A 167 14.07 -10.98 -16.65
N PHE A 168 12.78 -11.31 -16.72
CA PHE A 168 11.73 -10.72 -15.89
C PHE A 168 11.35 -11.69 -14.77
N GLN A 169 11.15 -11.17 -13.56
CA GLN A 169 10.68 -11.93 -12.42
C GLN A 169 9.57 -11.15 -11.70
N ARG A 170 8.55 -11.85 -11.21
CA ARG A 170 7.42 -11.27 -10.48
C ARG A 170 7.33 -11.81 -9.07
N ILE A 171 7.14 -10.91 -8.13
CA ILE A 171 6.78 -11.19 -6.74
C ILE A 171 5.34 -10.69 -6.55
N PRO A 172 4.36 -11.57 -6.36
CA PRO A 172 2.99 -11.15 -6.08
C PRO A 172 2.90 -10.38 -4.75
N GLY A 173 1.98 -9.41 -4.67
CA GLY A 173 1.76 -8.65 -3.44
C GLY A 173 1.39 -9.56 -2.27
N ASN A 174 1.87 -9.21 -1.08
CA ASN A 174 1.71 -9.97 0.16
C ASN A 174 2.27 -11.41 0.11
N LYS A 175 3.27 -11.68 -0.73
CA LYS A 175 4.03 -12.94 -0.69
C LYS A 175 5.36 -12.75 0.00
N VAL A 176 5.73 -13.70 0.85
CA VAL A 176 7.05 -13.72 1.49
C VAL A 176 8.10 -13.94 0.42
N HIS A 177 9.13 -13.11 0.41
CA HIS A 177 10.20 -13.19 -0.56
C HIS A 177 11.52 -12.65 -0.03
N TRP A 178 12.59 -13.04 -0.69
CA TRP A 178 13.94 -12.52 -0.47
C TRP A 178 14.80 -12.66 -1.74
N ALA A 179 15.93 -11.96 -1.77
CA ALA A 179 16.88 -12.02 -2.87
C ALA A 179 18.29 -12.34 -2.35
N TRP A 180 19.05 -13.09 -3.14
CA TRP A 180 20.43 -13.45 -2.84
C TRP A 180 21.32 -13.37 -4.09
N ASN A 181 22.28 -12.44 -4.07
CA ASN A 181 23.39 -12.44 -5.03
C ASN A 181 24.47 -13.41 -4.53
N ARG A 182 24.48 -14.62 -5.12
CA ARG A 182 25.48 -15.68 -4.84
C ARG A 182 26.70 -15.64 -5.76
N SER A 183 26.72 -14.71 -6.71
CA SER A 183 27.84 -14.58 -7.64
C SER A 183 29.00 -13.81 -7.01
N ASP A 184 30.12 -13.78 -7.73
CA ASP A 184 31.31 -12.99 -7.42
C ASP A 184 31.29 -11.58 -8.05
N ARG A 185 30.17 -11.21 -8.69
CA ARG A 185 29.97 -9.92 -9.35
C ARG A 185 28.74 -9.19 -8.84
N ASP A 186 28.67 -7.89 -9.07
CA ASP A 186 27.47 -7.11 -8.79
C ASP A 186 26.30 -7.58 -9.67
N ALA A 187 25.08 -7.51 -9.12
CA ALA A 187 23.84 -7.68 -9.85
C ALA A 187 23.04 -6.36 -9.83
N VAL A 188 22.61 -5.90 -11.00
CA VAL A 188 21.81 -4.66 -11.14
C VAL A 188 20.39 -5.04 -11.54
N VAL A 189 19.42 -4.66 -10.71
CA VAL A 189 18.01 -4.97 -10.90
C VAL A 189 17.19 -3.68 -10.98
N ILE A 190 16.31 -3.61 -11.97
CA ILE A 190 15.27 -2.58 -12.07
C ILE A 190 14.00 -3.17 -11.45
N GLU A 191 13.42 -2.45 -10.49
CA GLU A 191 12.28 -2.91 -9.70
C GLU A 191 11.13 -1.92 -9.81
N ALA A 192 9.96 -2.38 -10.23
CA ALA A 192 8.73 -1.62 -10.17
C ALA A 192 7.81 -2.19 -9.09
N HIS A 193 7.21 -1.31 -8.28
CA HIS A 193 6.30 -1.68 -7.19
C HIS A 193 4.95 -1.03 -7.39
N ALA A 194 3.86 -1.81 -7.31
CA ALA A 194 2.49 -1.30 -7.37
C ALA A 194 1.60 -1.98 -6.29
N PRO A 195 1.01 -1.22 -5.34
CA PRO A 195 1.22 0.21 -5.10
C PRO A 195 2.69 0.55 -4.80
N GLY A 196 3.08 1.82 -4.91
CA GLY A 196 4.46 2.25 -4.71
C GLY A 196 5.03 1.86 -3.34
N LEU A 197 6.23 1.26 -3.31
CA LEU A 197 6.91 0.85 -2.09
C LEU A 197 7.68 2.02 -1.47
N VAL A 198 6.90 2.96 -0.91
CA VAL A 198 7.37 4.23 -0.35
C VAL A 198 6.77 4.52 1.04
N GLY A 199 6.30 3.50 1.74
CA GLY A 199 5.86 3.61 3.13
C GLY A 199 7.04 3.69 4.11
N LEU A 200 6.96 4.59 5.10
CA LEU A 200 7.94 4.72 6.18
C LEU A 200 9.39 4.84 5.64
N LYS A 201 10.30 3.98 6.13
CA LYS A 201 11.71 3.97 5.73
C LYS A 201 11.92 3.62 4.25
N ALA A 202 10.93 3.05 3.56
CA ALA A 202 11.03 2.71 2.15
C ALA A 202 11.07 3.93 1.22
N ALA A 203 10.58 5.09 1.69
CA ALA A 203 10.69 6.38 0.99
C ALA A 203 12.05 7.07 1.14
N ASN A 204 12.94 6.59 2.03
CA ASN A 204 14.19 7.29 2.29
C ASN A 204 15.06 7.37 1.02
N GLY A 205 15.35 8.60 0.59
CA GLY A 205 16.12 8.88 -0.64
C GLY A 205 15.32 8.77 -1.94
N ALA A 206 14.01 8.48 -1.87
CA ALA A 206 13.15 8.42 -3.03
C ALA A 206 12.74 9.82 -3.50
N VAL A 207 12.77 10.05 -4.81
CA VAL A 207 12.35 11.32 -5.41
C VAL A 207 10.89 11.22 -5.87
N ALA A 208 10.07 12.15 -5.38
CA ALA A 208 8.67 12.27 -5.74
C ALA A 208 8.54 12.90 -7.14
N LEU A 209 7.74 12.31 -8.02
CA LEU A 209 7.58 12.77 -9.40
C LEU A 209 6.19 13.38 -9.66
N PHE A 210 5.90 14.55 -9.08
CA PHE A 210 4.58 15.20 -9.13
C PHE A 210 4.68 16.65 -9.54
N ASP A 211 3.92 17.11 -10.55
CA ASP A 211 3.95 18.52 -10.99
C ASP A 211 3.71 19.50 -9.82
N ALA A 212 4.24 20.73 -9.92
CA ALA A 212 4.01 21.76 -8.90
C ALA A 212 2.52 22.12 -8.74
N SER A 213 1.70 21.87 -9.77
CA SER A 213 0.25 22.04 -9.74
C SER A 213 -0.52 20.82 -9.24
N GLU A 214 0.16 19.69 -8.99
CA GLU A 214 -0.46 18.44 -8.54
C GLU A 214 -0.47 18.36 -7.00
N THR A 215 -1.57 17.84 -6.44
CA THR A 215 -1.60 17.40 -5.05
C THR A 215 -1.41 15.88 -5.01
N PRO A 216 -0.26 15.37 -4.55
CA PRO A 216 0.02 13.93 -4.55
C PRO A 216 -1.06 13.13 -3.80
N GLN A 217 -1.53 12.05 -4.43
CA GLN A 217 -2.48 11.08 -3.90
C GLN A 217 -1.84 9.68 -3.91
N ILE A 218 -0.82 9.50 -3.08
CA ILE A 218 -0.08 8.23 -3.00
C ILE A 218 -1.03 7.14 -2.48
N ARG A 219 -1.33 6.16 -3.33
CA ARG A 219 -2.25 5.09 -2.99
C ARG A 219 -1.52 4.01 -2.24
N LYS A 220 -1.91 3.78 -0.98
CA LYS A 220 -1.44 2.65 -0.14
C LYS A 220 0.09 2.47 -0.19
N PRO A 221 0.86 3.42 0.37
CA PRO A 221 2.31 3.38 0.28
C PRO A 221 2.84 2.11 0.97
N GLY A 222 3.33 1.16 0.17
CA GLY A 222 3.75 -0.15 0.65
C GLY A 222 4.88 -0.06 1.65
N ILE A 223 4.79 -0.87 2.71
CA ILE A 223 5.76 -0.94 3.81
C ILE A 223 6.47 -2.30 3.73
N ASN A 224 7.80 -2.29 3.90
CA ASN A 224 8.57 -3.52 4.07
C ASN A 224 8.47 -4.04 5.50
N GLU A 225 7.97 -5.26 5.63
CA GLU A 225 7.87 -5.97 6.90
C GLU A 225 8.73 -7.24 6.84
N PHE A 226 9.78 -7.31 7.66
CA PHE A 226 10.60 -8.52 7.78
C PHE A 226 9.85 -9.57 8.61
N VAL A 227 9.89 -10.82 8.15
CA VAL A 227 9.13 -11.91 8.74
C VAL A 227 10.03 -13.09 9.08
N SER A 228 9.60 -13.89 10.06
CA SER A 228 10.22 -15.19 10.31
C SER A 228 9.79 -16.16 9.21
N PHE A 229 10.75 -16.73 8.50
CA PHE A 229 10.54 -17.73 7.46
C PHE A 229 11.79 -18.61 7.35
N ASP A 230 11.64 -19.92 7.15
CA ASP A 230 12.76 -20.85 7.03
C ASP A 230 13.38 -20.78 5.62
N ALA A 231 14.09 -19.68 5.36
CA ALA A 231 14.78 -19.44 4.10
C ALA A 231 15.83 -20.51 3.82
N ALA A 232 16.54 -20.97 4.85
CA ALA A 232 17.59 -21.98 4.72
C ALA A 232 17.04 -23.31 4.19
N ALA A 233 15.88 -23.76 4.65
CA ALA A 233 15.23 -24.95 4.12
C ALA A 233 14.90 -24.81 2.63
N VAL A 234 14.41 -23.65 2.18
CA VAL A 234 14.11 -23.40 0.76
C VAL A 234 15.40 -23.33 -0.08
N GLU A 235 16.40 -22.59 0.40
CA GLU A 235 17.69 -22.41 -0.27
C GLU A 235 18.43 -23.74 -0.47
N SER A 236 18.38 -24.64 0.52
CA SER A 236 19.03 -25.95 0.46
C SER A 236 18.53 -26.83 -0.70
N LYS A 237 17.31 -26.59 -1.21
CA LYS A 237 16.77 -27.29 -2.39
C LYS A 237 17.56 -26.96 -3.66
N TYR A 238 18.13 -25.77 -3.73
CA TYR A 238 18.83 -25.24 -4.90
C TYR A 238 20.35 -25.31 -4.76
N PHE A 239 20.83 -25.21 -3.53
CA PHE A 239 22.26 -25.18 -3.22
C PHE A 239 22.58 -26.39 -2.35
N LYS A 240 22.85 -27.51 -3.02
CA LYS A 240 23.37 -28.69 -2.32
C LYS A 240 24.70 -28.30 -1.66
N SER A 241 24.80 -28.62 -0.38
CA SER A 241 26.04 -28.62 0.42
C SER A 241 27.09 -29.56 -0.15
#